data_AF-A0A6C0KYB6-F1
#
_entry.id   AF-A0A6C0KYB6-F1
#
_cell.length_a   1.000
_cell.length_b   1.000
_cell.length_c   1.000
_cell.angle_alpha   90.00
_cell.angle_beta   90.00
_cell.angle_gamma   90.00
#
_symmetry.space_group_name_H-M   'P 1'
#
loop_
_entity.id
_entity.type
_entity.pdbx_description
1 polymer ?
#
loop_
_entity_poly.entity_id
_entity_poly.type
_entity_poly.pdbx_seq_one_letter_code
_entity_poly.pdbx_strand_id
1 'polypeptide(L)'
;MNCFNCFKKEDLEDLEDLKKRNEILENELKILRNKFRGVDKALMLENKILKEKLENSEKEWVNHIDVFVEKWYEENKDNIDIGVVNLGFFEVDILPDYIEKHLYKKVLKILYSYLTTTLAPS
;
A
#
# COMPACT_ATOMS: atom_id res chain seq x y z
N MET A 1 13.64 75.94 -8.43
CA MET A 1 14.61 75.00 -7.82
C MET A 1 13.82 73.83 -7.26
N ASN A 2 13.97 72.65 -7.85
CA ASN A 2 13.24 71.45 -7.47
C ASN A 2 13.77 70.93 -6.14
N CYS A 3 12.91 70.83 -5.14
CA CYS A 3 13.26 70.31 -3.82
C CYS A 3 13.46 68.79 -3.95
N PHE A 4 14.71 68.37 -4.12
CA PHE A 4 15.07 66.98 -4.43
C PHE A 4 15.38 66.12 -3.19
N ASN A 5 15.15 66.62 -1.97
CA ASN A 5 15.37 65.82 -0.76
C ASN A 5 14.43 66.31 0.36
N CYS A 6 13.25 65.69 0.45
CA CYS A 6 12.29 65.89 1.55
C CYS A 6 11.93 64.54 2.21
N PHE A 7 12.92 63.66 2.44
CA PHE A 7 12.69 62.55 3.37
C PHE A 7 12.80 63.08 4.80
N LYS A 8 11.70 63.02 5.56
CA LYS A 8 11.75 63.34 6.99
C LYS A 8 12.50 62.23 7.71
N LYS A 9 13.13 62.56 8.84
CA LYS A 9 13.84 61.58 9.68
C LYS A 9 12.95 60.40 10.09
N GLU A 10 11.66 60.67 10.31
CA GLU A 10 10.62 59.67 10.60
C GLU A 10 10.45 58.67 9.44
N ASP A 11 10.48 59.13 8.18
CA ASP A 11 10.37 58.26 7.00
C ASP A 11 11.59 57.31 6.87
N LEU A 12 12.75 57.72 7.37
CA LEU A 12 13.98 56.91 7.41
C LEU A 12 13.93 55.85 8.52
N GLU A 13 13.39 56.20 9.69
CA GLU A 13 13.17 55.26 10.80
C GLU A 13 12.14 54.17 10.42
N ASP A 14 11.03 54.56 9.80
CA ASP A 14 9.99 53.64 9.32
C ASP A 14 10.54 52.66 8.27
N LEU A 15 11.42 53.14 7.36
CA LEU A 15 12.04 52.31 6.34
C LEU A 15 13.00 51.27 6.94
N GLU A 16 13.72 51.63 8.00
CA GLU A 16 14.67 50.76 8.67
C GLU A 16 13.96 49.66 9.48
N ASP A 17 12.84 50.00 10.12
CA ASP A 17 11.96 49.04 10.78
C ASP A 17 11.26 48.10 9.78
N LEU A 18 10.82 48.61 8.63
CA LEU A 18 10.28 47.78 7.55
C LEU A 18 11.33 46.79 7.00
N LYS A 19 12.60 47.22 6.86
CA LYS A 19 13.69 46.32 6.45
C LYS A 19 13.91 45.20 7.46
N LYS A 20 13.96 45.51 8.76
CA LYS A 20 14.09 44.50 9.81
C LYS A 20 12.93 43.49 9.78
N ARG A 21 11.70 43.96 9.59
CA ARG A 21 10.52 43.08 9.46
C ARG A 21 10.60 42.17 8.24
N ASN A 22 11.03 42.69 7.09
CA ASN A 22 11.24 41.87 5.89
C ASN A 22 12.30 40.79 6.11
N GLU A 23 13.41 41.11 6.76
CA GLU A 23 14.46 40.14 7.07
C GLU A 23 13.96 39.02 8.02
N ILE A 24 13.15 39.38 9.02
CA ILE A 24 12.49 38.40 9.90
C ILE A 24 11.57 37.48 9.09
N LEU A 25 10.71 38.05 8.24
CA LEU A 25 9.78 37.29 7.40
C LEU A 25 10.49 36.34 6.43
N GLU A 26 11.61 36.78 5.83
CA GLU A 26 12.42 35.93 4.96
C GLU A 26 13.02 34.73 5.70
N ASN A 27 13.48 34.95 6.94
CA ASN A 27 14.00 33.88 7.79
C ASN A 27 12.90 32.90 8.20
N GLU A 28 11.71 33.39 8.58
CA GLU A 28 10.56 32.54 8.89
C GLU A 28 10.12 31.70 7.69
N LEU A 29 10.07 32.30 6.50
CA LEU A 29 9.77 31.58 5.25
C LEU A 29 10.80 30.47 4.97
N LYS A 30 12.08 30.72 5.22
CA LYS A 30 13.13 29.72 5.07
C LYS A 30 12.94 28.54 6.03
N ILE A 31 12.61 28.82 7.29
CA ILE A 31 12.33 27.79 8.29
C ILE A 31 11.10 26.97 7.89
N LEU A 32 10.02 27.63 7.49
CA LEU A 32 8.79 26.99 7.02
C LEU A 32 9.04 26.07 5.83
N ARG A 33 9.79 26.53 4.81
CA ARG A 33 10.16 25.71 3.65
C ARG A 33 10.94 24.46 4.05
N ASN A 34 11.87 24.58 5.00
CA ASN A 34 12.64 23.44 5.48
C ASN A 34 11.76 22.43 6.24
N LYS A 35 10.84 22.92 7.10
CA LYS A 35 9.86 22.06 7.77
C LYS A 35 8.97 21.32 6.76
N PHE A 36 8.47 22.04 5.75
CA PHE A 36 7.62 21.48 4.70
C PHE A 36 8.34 20.36 3.92
N ARG A 37 9.61 20.57 3.55
CA ARG A 37 10.45 19.53 2.93
C ARG A 37 10.65 18.31 3.83
N GLY A 38 10.75 18.50 5.14
CA GLY A 38 10.86 17.40 6.10
C GLY A 38 9.59 16.55 6.13
N VAL A 39 8.42 17.20 6.17
CA VAL A 39 7.11 16.55 6.14
C VAL A 39 6.91 15.79 4.83
N ASP A 40 7.26 16.41 3.70
CA ASP A 40 7.11 15.79 2.37
C ASP A 40 7.93 14.49 2.26
N LYS A 41 9.18 14.50 2.74
CA LYS A 41 10.01 13.27 2.80
C LYS A 41 9.42 12.19 3.70
N ALA A 42 8.86 12.57 4.85
CA ALA A 42 8.23 11.63 5.77
C ALA A 42 7.00 10.97 5.13
N LEU A 43 6.14 11.77 4.49
CA LEU A 43 4.96 11.28 3.77
C LEU A 43 5.34 10.38 2.60
N MET A 44 6.40 10.70 1.83
CA MET A 44 6.87 9.82 0.76
C MET A 44 7.34 8.47 1.29
N LEU A 45 8.05 8.46 2.42
CA LEU A 45 8.52 7.22 3.05
C LEU A 45 7.36 6.38 3.60
N GLU A 46 6.41 7.00 4.29
CA GLU A 46 5.23 6.34 4.82
C GLU A 46 4.38 5.72 3.70
N ASN A 47 4.13 6.46 2.61
CA ASN A 47 3.44 5.92 1.45
C ASN A 47 4.17 4.74 0.81
N LYS A 48 5.50 4.78 0.76
CA LYS A 48 6.29 3.65 0.25
C LYS A 48 6.10 2.41 1.13
N ILE A 49 6.19 2.56 2.45
CA ILE A 49 5.99 1.47 3.41
C ILE A 49 4.57 0.91 3.32
N LEU A 50 3.56 1.78 3.20
CA LEU A 50 2.17 1.36 3.06
C LEU A 50 1.93 0.58 1.76
N LYS A 51 2.51 1.01 0.64
CA LYS A 51 2.47 0.26 -0.62
C LYS A 51 3.11 -1.12 -0.50
N GLU A 52 4.30 -1.19 0.09
CA GLU A 52 4.99 -2.46 0.32
C GLU A 52 4.18 -3.40 1.23
N LYS A 53 3.54 -2.86 2.29
CA LYS A 53 2.65 -3.64 3.16
C LYS A 53 1.42 -4.15 2.40
N LEU A 54 0.81 -3.33 1.57
CA LEU A 54 -0.34 -3.72 0.76
C LEU A 54 0.03 -4.84 -0.22
N GLU A 55 1.11 -4.68 -0.98
CA GLU A 55 1.61 -5.68 -1.92
C GLU A 55 2.00 -7.00 -1.23
N ASN A 56 2.55 -6.94 -0.02
CA ASN A 56 2.86 -8.12 0.76
C ASN A 56 1.61 -8.80 1.32
N SER A 57 0.61 -8.03 1.75
CA SER A 57 -0.66 -8.57 2.25
C SER A 57 -1.42 -9.35 1.16
N GLU A 58 -1.38 -8.88 -0.09
CA GLU A 58 -2.00 -9.58 -1.22
C GLU A 58 -1.29 -10.91 -1.54
N LYS A 59 0.03 -11.00 -1.33
CA LYS A 59 0.79 -12.24 -1.53
C LYS A 59 0.64 -13.22 -0.38
N GLU A 60 0.42 -12.72 0.83
CA GLU A 60 0.35 -13.53 2.05
C GLU A 60 -0.84 -14.48 2.04
N TRP A 61 -2.05 -14.00 1.73
CA TRP A 61 -3.24 -14.86 1.71
C TRP A 61 -3.21 -15.90 0.58
N VAL A 62 -2.66 -15.54 -0.59
CA VAL A 62 -2.48 -16.46 -1.72
C VAL A 62 -1.57 -17.64 -1.31
N ASN A 63 -0.47 -17.33 -0.63
CA ASN A 63 0.46 -18.33 -0.11
C ASN A 63 -0.17 -19.16 1.01
N HIS A 64 -0.97 -18.55 1.88
CA HIS A 64 -1.69 -19.27 2.94
C HIS A 64 -2.67 -20.30 2.38
N ILE A 65 -3.41 -19.96 1.30
CA ILE A 65 -4.29 -20.93 0.62
C ILE A 65 -3.47 -22.07 0.03
N ASP A 66 -2.32 -21.78 -0.59
CA ASP A 66 -1.48 -22.84 -1.16
C ASP A 66 -0.97 -23.81 -0.10
N VAL A 67 -0.48 -23.29 1.04
CA VAL A 67 -0.03 -24.12 2.17
C VAL A 67 -1.19 -24.88 2.80
N PHE A 68 -2.35 -24.24 2.96
CA PHE A 68 -3.56 -24.86 3.47
C PHE A 68 -3.98 -26.05 2.60
N VAL A 69 -4.06 -25.87 1.28
CA VAL A 69 -4.48 -26.94 0.37
C VAL A 69 -3.50 -28.10 0.38
N GLU A 70 -2.19 -27.84 0.38
CA GLU A 70 -1.22 -28.94 0.47
C GLU A 70 -1.44 -29.78 1.73
N LYS A 71 -1.55 -29.13 2.89
CA LYS A 71 -1.72 -29.83 4.16
C LYS A 71 -3.07 -30.54 4.25
N TRP A 72 -4.15 -29.84 3.91
CA TRP A 72 -5.50 -30.39 3.93
C TRP A 72 -5.66 -31.56 2.96
N TYR A 73 -5.07 -31.49 1.78
CA TYR A 73 -5.14 -32.56 0.79
C TYR A 73 -4.46 -33.82 1.30
N GLU A 74 -3.23 -33.72 1.81
CA GLU A 74 -2.51 -34.89 2.36
C GLU A 74 -3.26 -35.53 3.55
N GLU A 75 -3.91 -34.72 4.37
CA GLU A 75 -4.67 -35.21 5.53
C GLU A 75 -6.01 -35.87 5.16
N ASN A 76 -6.56 -35.57 3.98
CA ASN A 76 -7.92 -35.96 3.62
C ASN A 76 -8.03 -36.70 2.27
N LYS A 77 -6.91 -36.96 1.60
CA LYS A 77 -6.83 -37.44 0.20
C LYS A 77 -7.85 -38.55 -0.10
N ASP A 78 -7.91 -39.58 0.73
CA ASP A 78 -8.76 -40.74 0.53
C ASP A 78 -10.28 -40.42 0.45
N ASN A 79 -10.71 -39.29 1.01
CA ASN A 79 -12.12 -38.88 1.05
C ASN A 79 -12.48 -37.81 0.01
N ILE A 80 -11.48 -37.10 -0.52
CA ILE A 80 -11.68 -35.92 -1.37
C ILE A 80 -11.19 -36.13 -2.79
N ASP A 81 -10.56 -37.27 -3.09
CA ASP A 81 -10.09 -37.62 -4.42
C ASP A 81 -11.25 -37.53 -5.42
N ILE A 82 -11.10 -36.64 -6.41
CA ILE A 82 -12.10 -36.38 -7.46
C ILE A 82 -11.70 -37.03 -8.80
N GLY A 83 -10.51 -37.60 -8.86
CA GLY A 83 -9.94 -38.32 -9.98
C GLY A 83 -10.44 -39.75 -10.08
N VAL A 84 -10.98 -40.30 -9.00
CA VAL A 84 -11.48 -41.68 -8.99
C VAL A 84 -12.85 -41.79 -9.65
N VAL A 85 -12.91 -42.57 -10.74
CA VAL A 85 -14.14 -42.96 -11.42
C VAL A 85 -14.41 -44.45 -11.17
N ASN A 86 -15.58 -44.74 -10.62
CA ASN A 86 -16.04 -46.12 -10.41
C ASN A 86 -16.75 -46.66 -11.67
N LEU A 87 -16.20 -47.70 -12.29
CA LEU A 87 -16.76 -48.36 -13.48
C LEU A 87 -17.47 -49.68 -13.18
N GLY A 88 -17.90 -49.89 -11.93
CA GLY A 88 -18.68 -51.04 -11.47
C GLY A 88 -17.87 -52.29 -11.11
N PHE A 89 -16.75 -52.55 -11.80
CA PHE A 89 -15.85 -53.69 -11.50
C PHE A 89 -14.47 -53.27 -11.00
N PHE A 90 -14.07 -52.04 -11.27
CA PHE A 90 -12.80 -51.46 -10.85
C PHE A 90 -12.93 -49.94 -10.78
N GLU A 91 -12.07 -49.34 -9.97
CA GLU A 91 -11.90 -47.90 -9.85
C GLU A 91 -10.69 -47.49 -10.68
N VAL A 92 -10.85 -46.41 -11.45
CA VAL A 92 -9.77 -45.81 -12.24
C VAL A 92 -9.57 -44.39 -11.76
N ASP A 93 -8.37 -44.09 -11.30
CA ASP A 93 -7.94 -42.72 -11.10
C ASP A 93 -7.51 -42.12 -12.45
N ILE A 94 -8.24 -41.11 -12.90
CA ILE A 94 -8.01 -40.39 -14.15
C ILE A 94 -7.35 -39.02 -13.92
N LEU A 95 -7.13 -38.61 -12.68
CA LEU A 95 -6.65 -37.27 -12.35
C LEU A 95 -5.51 -37.32 -11.32
N PRO A 96 -4.25 -37.07 -11.74
CA PRO A 96 -3.13 -37.03 -10.81
C PRO A 96 -3.30 -35.99 -9.69
N ASP A 97 -2.86 -36.32 -8.47
CA ASP A 97 -2.93 -35.47 -7.27
C ASP A 97 -2.50 -34.02 -7.50
N TYR A 98 -1.45 -33.79 -8.29
CA TYR A 98 -0.94 -32.44 -8.52
C TYR A 98 -1.95 -31.57 -9.28
N ILE A 99 -2.78 -32.18 -10.15
CA ILE A 99 -3.86 -31.49 -10.85
C ILE A 99 -5.01 -31.20 -9.88
N GLU A 100 -5.37 -32.15 -9.03
CA GLU A 100 -6.40 -31.97 -8.00
C GLU A 100 -6.05 -30.83 -7.05
N LYS A 101 -4.85 -30.87 -6.47
CA LYS A 101 -4.31 -29.80 -5.62
C LYS A 101 -4.33 -28.46 -6.35
N HIS A 102 -3.98 -28.42 -7.64
CA HIS A 102 -4.03 -27.20 -8.43
C HIS A 102 -5.45 -26.67 -8.61
N LEU A 103 -6.43 -27.55 -8.83
CA LEU A 103 -7.84 -27.20 -8.90
C LEU A 103 -8.35 -26.63 -7.57
N TYR A 104 -8.09 -27.31 -6.45
CA TYR A 104 -8.48 -26.84 -5.12
C TYR A 104 -7.88 -25.47 -4.80
N LYS A 105 -6.57 -25.26 -5.05
CA LYS A 105 -5.90 -23.96 -4.88
C LYS A 105 -6.60 -22.87 -5.69
N LYS A 106 -6.89 -23.13 -6.96
CA LYS A 106 -7.56 -22.14 -7.83
C LYS A 106 -8.97 -21.82 -7.37
N VAL A 107 -9.77 -22.84 -7.07
CA VAL A 107 -11.16 -22.65 -6.64
C VAL A 107 -11.21 -21.87 -5.33
N LEU A 108 -10.39 -22.22 -4.34
CA LEU A 108 -10.35 -21.50 -3.07
C LEU A 108 -9.85 -20.06 -3.22
N LYS A 109 -8.86 -19.81 -4.09
CA LYS A 109 -8.42 -18.44 -4.40
C LYS A 109 -9.54 -17.61 -5.01
N ILE A 110 -10.27 -18.17 -5.99
CA ILE A 110 -11.42 -17.48 -6.61
C ILE A 110 -12.51 -17.19 -5.57
N LEU A 111 -12.86 -18.18 -4.74
CA LEU A 111 -13.87 -18.02 -3.69
C LEU A 111 -13.45 -16.95 -2.67
N TYR A 112 -12.20 -16.99 -2.22
CA TYR A 112 -11.67 -16.01 -1.28
C TYR A 112 -11.71 -14.59 -1.89
N SER A 113 -11.21 -14.43 -3.11
CA SER A 113 -11.29 -13.15 -3.83
C SER A 113 -12.73 -12.67 -3.99
N TYR A 114 -13.67 -13.55 -4.33
CA TYR A 114 -15.09 -13.18 -4.43
C TYR A 114 -15.68 -12.71 -3.09
N LEU A 115 -15.40 -13.44 -2.01
CA LEU A 115 -15.87 -13.08 -0.66
C LEU A 115 -15.34 -11.71 -0.22
N THR A 116 -14.04 -11.47 -0.40
CA THR A 116 -13.39 -10.22 0.04
C THR A 116 -13.70 -9.03 -0.86
N THR A 117 -13.97 -9.24 -2.15
CA THR A 117 -14.22 -8.14 -3.09
C THR A 117 -15.71 -7.80 -3.21
N THR A 118 -16.61 -8.78 -3.09
CA THR A 118 -18.04 -8.61 -3.39
C THR A 118 -18.93 -8.64 -2.14
N LEU A 119 -18.66 -9.52 -1.18
CA LEU A 119 -19.56 -9.74 -0.03
C LEU A 119 -19.14 -8.97 1.23
N ALA A 120 -17.85 -8.68 1.37
CA ALA A 120 -17.32 -7.85 2.44
C ALA A 120 -16.23 -6.92 1.91
N PRO A 121 -16.58 -5.93 1.05
CA PRO A 121 -15.62 -4.95 0.59
C PRO A 121 -15.10 -4.16 1.80
N SER A 122 -13.81 -4.33 2.10
CA SER A 122 -13.04 -3.51 3.04
C SER A 122 -12.78 -2.13 2.48
#